data_AF-K1S938-F1
#
_entry.id   AF-K1S938-F1
#
_cell.length_a   1.000
_cell.length_b   1.000
_cell.length_c   1.000
_cell.angle_alpha   90.00
_cell.angle_beta   90.00
_cell.angle_gamma   90.00
#
_symmetry.space_group_name_H-M   'P 1'
#
loop_
_entity.id
_entity.type
_entity.pdbx_description
1 polymer ?
#
loop_
_entity_poly.entity_id
_entity_poly.type
_entity_poly.pdbx_seq_one_letter_code
_entity_poly.pdbx_strand_id
1 'polypeptide(L)'
;MLPITTEYSLLLPSGEICLKISFVGYLTQEKSLQLTAGKPSVNIGTITLPTDAIMLGEAVIVAEAPQVTISEDTIGYNASAYRTPEGAMLEELVKKLPGAEIDDDGNIKINGKEVKKIMVDGKEFFGGDVKTGLKNLPVDMVEKLKTYDKKSDLARITGIDDGEEETVLDLTVKKGMNQGWFGNVDLGAGTEDRYAGRAMINRFNDKTKVTIIGSANNVNDQGFSGGGPRWRRNNGLNATKMLGANFATETEKLELGGSMRYNYT
;
A
#
# COMPACT_ATOMS: atom_id res chain seq x y z
N MET A 1 20.51 39.60 -4.93
CA MET A 1 21.33 39.74 -3.71
C MET A 1 22.23 40.96 -3.93
N LEU A 2 22.07 42.03 -3.15
CA LEU A 2 22.91 43.22 -3.28
C LEU A 2 24.33 42.87 -2.80
N PRO A 3 25.40 43.21 -3.54
CA PRO A 3 26.76 43.00 -3.06
C PRO A 3 26.98 43.89 -1.82
N ILE A 4 27.33 43.28 -0.70
CA ILE A 4 27.80 44.01 0.47
C ILE A 4 29.25 44.41 0.16
N THR A 5 29.44 45.66 -0.26
CA THR A 5 30.77 46.23 -0.45
C THR A 5 31.20 46.87 0.86
N THR A 6 32.30 46.41 1.44
CA THR A 6 32.89 47.01 2.65
C THR A 6 34.36 47.28 2.41
N GLU A 7 34.79 48.50 2.72
CA GLU A 7 36.19 48.93 2.58
C GLU A 7 36.91 48.78 3.93
N TYR A 8 38.10 48.17 3.90
CA TYR A 8 38.95 47.99 5.08
C TYR A 8 40.37 48.46 4.78
N SER A 9 41.02 49.11 5.75
CA SER A 9 42.45 49.43 5.73
C SER A 9 43.11 48.85 6.98
N LEU A 10 44.24 48.17 6.79
CA LEU A 10 44.98 47.48 7.85
C LEU A 10 46.45 47.92 7.80
N LEU A 11 47.00 48.28 8.95
CA LEU A 11 48.43 48.57 9.11
C LEU A 11 49.14 47.28 9.52
N LEU A 12 50.11 46.83 8.72
CA LEU A 12 50.78 45.55 8.91
C LEU A 12 52.31 45.73 8.89
N PRO A 13 53.06 44.92 9.66
CA PRO A 13 54.52 44.94 9.65
C PRO A 13 55.08 44.43 8.31
N SER A 14 56.29 44.85 7.93
CA SER A 14 56.95 44.39 6.71
C SER A 14 57.32 42.91 6.82
N GLY A 15 57.00 42.12 5.79
CA GLY A 15 57.24 40.68 5.77
C GLY A 15 56.30 39.93 4.81
N GLU A 16 56.38 38.60 4.83
CA GLU A 16 55.40 37.74 4.18
C GLU A 16 54.16 37.60 5.06
N ILE A 17 52.98 37.85 4.48
CA ILE A 17 51.71 37.85 5.20
C ILE A 17 50.70 37.03 4.42
N CYS A 18 49.97 36.14 5.10
CA CYS A 18 48.81 35.48 4.52
C CYS A 18 47.53 36.19 4.97
N LEU A 19 46.80 36.77 4.02
CA LEU A 19 45.48 37.35 4.27
C LEU A 19 44.41 36.28 4.08
N LYS A 20 43.69 35.96 5.15
CA LYS A 20 42.57 35.02 5.16
C LYS A 20 41.25 35.76 5.28
N ILE A 21 40.31 35.50 4.37
CA ILE A 21 39.01 36.18 4.30
C ILE A 21 37.92 35.12 4.37
N SER A 22 37.06 35.21 5.39
CA SER A 22 35.96 34.26 5.63
C SER A 22 34.68 35.01 6.00
N PHE A 23 33.54 34.53 5.49
CA PHE A 23 32.22 35.02 5.85
C PHE A 23 31.24 33.85 5.93
N VAL A 24 30.25 33.92 6.83
CA VAL A 24 29.28 32.84 7.02
C VAL A 24 28.49 32.61 5.73
N GLY A 25 28.43 31.35 5.27
CA GLY A 25 27.78 30.97 4.01
C GLY A 25 28.63 31.18 2.74
N TYR A 26 29.94 31.45 2.89
CA TYR A 26 30.88 31.64 1.78
C TYR A 26 32.18 30.89 2.03
N LEU A 27 32.81 30.42 0.95
CA LEU A 27 34.09 29.72 1.01
C LEU A 27 35.21 30.70 1.38
N THR A 28 36.08 30.26 2.27
CA THR A 28 37.23 31.05 2.71
C THR A 28 38.26 31.17 1.59
N GLN A 29 38.78 32.38 1.37
CA GLN A 29 39.90 32.62 0.45
C GLN A 29 41.14 33.10 1.19
N GLU A 30 42.30 32.63 0.73
CA GLU A 30 43.61 32.99 1.26
C GLU A 30 44.47 33.62 0.16
N LYS A 31 45.13 34.74 0.47
CA LYS A 31 46.02 35.46 -0.46
C LYS A 31 47.31 35.82 0.23
N SER A 32 48.43 35.35 -0.32
CA SER A 32 49.76 35.71 0.18
C SER A 32 50.17 37.10 -0.34
N LEU A 33 50.69 37.94 0.54
CA LEU A 33 51.13 39.29 0.29
C LEU A 33 52.57 39.45 0.78
N GLN A 34 53.39 40.19 0.04
CA GLN A 34 54.72 40.59 0.48
C GLN A 34 54.76 42.11 0.63
N LEU A 35 54.99 42.59 1.84
CA LEU A 35 55.22 44.00 2.14
C LEU A 35 56.72 44.24 2.31
N THR A 36 57.29 45.04 1.42
CA THR A 36 58.72 45.43 1.47
C THR A 36 58.85 46.93 1.67
N ALA A 37 60.00 47.40 2.18
CA ALA A 37 60.23 48.83 2.40
C ALA A 37 60.09 49.69 1.12
N GLY A 38 60.29 49.11 -0.07
CA GLY A 38 60.07 49.76 -1.36
C GLY A 38 58.63 49.69 -1.89
N LYS A 39 57.73 48.92 -1.25
CA LYS A 39 56.30 48.81 -1.57
C LYS A 39 55.49 48.68 -0.26
N PRO A 40 55.30 49.80 0.46
CA PRO A 40 54.67 49.79 1.79
C PRO A 40 53.15 49.61 1.74
N SER A 41 52.51 49.73 0.56
CA SER A 41 51.08 49.52 0.37
C SER A 41 50.81 48.58 -0.80
N VAL A 42 49.86 47.67 -0.61
CA VAL A 42 49.40 46.73 -1.64
C VAL A 42 47.88 46.83 -1.71
N ASN A 43 47.36 47.29 -2.84
CA ASN A 43 45.93 47.26 -3.11
C ASN A 43 45.57 45.87 -3.66
N ILE A 44 44.69 45.16 -2.96
CA ILE A 44 44.29 43.78 -3.28
C ILE A 44 43.03 43.69 -4.16
N GLY A 45 42.39 44.83 -4.46
CA GLY A 45 41.19 44.93 -5.29
C GLY A 45 39.93 44.38 -4.60
N THR A 46 38.85 44.24 -5.38
CA THR A 46 37.62 43.59 -4.94
C THR A 46 37.80 42.08 -4.90
N ILE A 47 37.50 41.46 -3.76
CA ILE A 47 37.58 40.01 -3.58
C ILE A 47 36.16 39.45 -3.51
N THR A 48 35.78 38.68 -4.53
CA THR A 48 34.48 38.01 -4.57
C THR A 48 34.60 36.64 -3.92
N LEU A 49 33.90 36.44 -2.81
CA LEU A 49 33.81 35.13 -2.17
C LEU A 49 32.73 34.29 -2.87
N PRO A 50 33.02 33.04 -3.27
CA PRO A 50 32.00 32.12 -3.74
C PRO A 50 31.15 31.63 -2.56
N THR A 51 29.85 31.47 -2.77
CA THR A 51 28.93 30.97 -1.75
C THR A 51 29.25 29.52 -1.41
N ASP A 52 29.36 29.22 -0.12
CA ASP A 52 29.47 27.86 0.42
C ASP A 52 28.05 27.29 0.52
N ALA A 53 27.46 27.02 -0.64
CA ALA A 53 26.13 26.46 -0.75
C ALA A 53 26.19 24.96 -0.46
N ILE A 54 26.36 24.60 0.81
CA ILE A 54 25.97 23.27 1.26
C ILE A 54 24.44 23.24 1.18
N MET A 55 23.92 22.73 0.07
CA MET A 55 22.53 22.28 -0.02
C MET A 55 22.36 21.19 1.05
N LEU A 56 21.87 21.56 2.23
CA LEU A 56 21.40 20.58 3.22
C LEU A 56 20.34 19.75 2.51
N GLY A 57 20.63 18.47 2.27
CA GLY A 57 19.64 17.53 1.76
C GLY A 57 18.41 17.61 2.65
N GLU A 58 17.23 17.72 2.03
CA GLU A 58 15.96 17.83 2.74
C GLU A 58 15.90 16.84 3.90
N ALA A 59 15.60 17.34 5.10
CA ALA A 59 15.22 16.48 6.20
C ALA A 59 13.87 15.85 5.84
N VAL A 60 13.89 14.61 5.35
CA VAL A 60 12.67 13.84 5.12
C VAL A 60 12.09 13.49 6.49
N ILE A 61 11.15 14.30 6.97
CA ILE A 61 10.33 13.96 8.13
C ILE A 61 9.37 12.85 7.66
N VAL A 62 9.74 11.59 7.90
CA VAL A 62 8.84 10.45 7.71
C VAL A 62 7.86 10.46 8.88
N ALA A 63 6.79 11.25 8.78
CA ALA A 63 5.70 11.17 9.73
C ALA A 63 5.04 9.77 9.61
N GLU A 64 4.87 9.07 10.73
CA GLU A 64 4.06 7.86 10.74
C GLU A 64 2.64 8.20 10.31
N ALA A 65 2.18 7.59 9.24
CA ALA A 65 0.82 7.82 8.75
C ALA A 65 -0.19 7.33 9.80
N PRO A 66 -1.23 8.13 10.11
CA PRO A 66 -2.20 7.82 11.16
C PRO A 66 -2.86 6.46 10.92
N GLN A 67 -3.18 5.77 12.02
CA GLN A 67 -3.75 4.41 11.97
C GLN A 67 -5.17 4.41 11.40
N VAL A 68 -5.93 5.48 11.67
CA VAL A 68 -7.30 5.71 11.21
C VAL A 68 -7.41 7.14 10.70
N THR A 69 -8.05 7.32 9.55
CA THR A 69 -8.41 8.62 8.97
C THR A 69 -9.89 8.63 8.64
N ILE A 70 -10.62 9.64 9.08
CA ILE A 70 -12.05 9.79 8.76
C ILE A 70 -12.16 10.91 7.73
N SER A 71 -12.85 10.64 6.63
CA SER A 71 -13.13 11.60 5.57
C SER A 71 -14.58 11.47 5.16
N GLU A 72 -15.41 12.43 5.56
CA GLU A 72 -16.86 12.40 5.33
C GLU A 72 -17.46 11.08 5.85
N ASP A 73 -18.01 10.25 4.96
CA ASP A 73 -18.63 8.96 5.28
C ASP A 73 -17.66 7.77 5.11
N THR A 74 -16.37 8.04 4.83
CA THR A 74 -15.35 7.02 4.65
C THR A 74 -14.41 6.95 5.84
N ILE A 75 -14.28 5.75 6.42
CA ILE A 75 -13.24 5.45 7.41
C ILE A 75 -12.10 4.73 6.72
N GLY A 76 -10.93 5.35 6.70
CA GLY A 76 -9.69 4.79 6.19
C GLY A 76 -8.84 4.22 7.32
N TYR A 77 -8.20 3.09 7.07
CA TYR A 77 -7.24 2.44 7.97
C TYR A 77 -5.92 2.24 7.23
N ASN A 78 -4.82 2.58 7.90
CA ASN A 78 -3.50 2.31 7.38
C ASN A 78 -3.06 0.89 7.75
N ALA A 79 -2.88 0.00 6.76
CA ALA A 79 -2.55 -1.39 7.03
C ALA A 79 -1.20 -1.53 7.76
N SER A 80 -0.23 -0.66 7.47
CA SER A 80 1.10 -0.71 8.10
C SER A 80 1.09 -0.39 9.60
N ALA A 81 0.01 0.21 10.11
CA ALA A 81 -0.13 0.50 11.54
C ALA A 81 -0.47 -0.74 12.38
N TYR A 82 -0.97 -1.81 11.74
CA TYR A 82 -1.39 -3.02 12.43
C TYR A 82 -0.39 -4.14 12.14
N ARG A 83 0.28 -4.63 13.18
CA ARG A 83 1.19 -5.76 13.04
C ARG A 83 0.40 -7.04 12.79
N THR A 84 0.66 -7.75 11.71
CA THR A 84 0.11 -9.08 11.42
C THR A 84 1.25 -10.10 11.36
N PRO A 85 0.97 -11.40 11.61
CA PRO A 85 1.95 -12.45 11.36
C PRO A 85 2.43 -12.44 9.90
N GLU A 86 3.66 -12.88 9.67
CA GLU A 86 4.19 -13.05 8.31
C GLU A 86 3.34 -14.08 7.53
N GLY A 87 2.99 -13.76 6.29
CA GLY A 87 2.10 -14.60 5.48
C GLY A 87 0.63 -14.60 5.91
N ALA A 88 0.22 -13.69 6.80
CA ALA A 88 -1.17 -13.57 7.21
C ALA A 88 -2.10 -13.17 6.07
N MET A 89 -3.35 -13.64 6.15
CA MET A 89 -4.44 -13.28 5.24
C MET A 89 -5.21 -12.07 5.76
N LEU A 90 -5.94 -11.41 4.87
CA LEU A 90 -6.69 -10.18 5.13
C LEU A 90 -7.60 -10.29 6.36
N GLU A 91 -8.17 -11.47 6.61
CA GLU A 91 -8.93 -11.78 7.82
C GLU A 91 -8.21 -11.35 9.12
N GLU A 92 -6.91 -11.64 9.22
CA GLU A 92 -6.09 -11.31 10.41
C GLU A 92 -5.81 -9.82 10.56
N LEU A 93 -5.79 -9.07 9.46
CA LEU A 93 -5.72 -7.61 9.50
C LEU A 93 -7.07 -7.02 9.93
N VAL A 94 -8.17 -7.51 9.35
CA VAL A 94 -9.53 -7.02 9.65
C VAL A 94 -9.87 -7.21 11.14
N LYS A 95 -9.50 -8.36 11.74
CA LYS A 95 -9.67 -8.61 13.19
C LYS A 95 -8.99 -7.57 14.09
N LYS A 96 -8.01 -6.83 13.58
CA LYS A 96 -7.26 -5.82 14.34
C LYS A 96 -7.79 -4.40 14.12
N LEU A 97 -8.72 -4.21 13.19
CA LEU A 97 -9.32 -2.91 12.95
C LEU A 97 -10.29 -2.55 14.10
N PRO A 98 -10.29 -1.30 14.55
CA PRO A 98 -11.22 -0.87 15.58
C PRO A 98 -12.66 -0.92 15.05
N GLY A 99 -13.56 -1.50 15.84
CA GLY A 99 -14.97 -1.66 15.48
C GLY A 99 -15.27 -2.78 14.49
N ALA A 100 -14.26 -3.56 14.09
CA ALA A 100 -14.45 -4.75 13.26
C ALA A 100 -14.74 -5.99 14.11
N GLU A 101 -15.73 -6.77 13.68
CA GLU A 101 -16.15 -8.02 14.28
C GLU A 101 -16.28 -9.07 13.18
N ILE A 102 -15.79 -10.28 13.43
CA ILE A 102 -15.98 -11.44 12.54
C ILE A 102 -16.77 -12.48 13.32
N ASP A 103 -17.90 -12.90 12.78
CA ASP A 103 -18.71 -13.97 13.39
C ASP A 103 -18.17 -15.37 13.07
N ASP A 104 -18.70 -16.39 13.74
CA ASP A 104 -18.30 -17.79 13.54
C ASP A 104 -18.55 -18.29 12.11
N ASP A 105 -19.49 -17.67 11.41
CA ASP A 105 -19.78 -17.96 10.01
C ASP A 105 -18.76 -17.29 9.06
N GLY A 106 -17.95 -16.35 9.54
CA GLY A 106 -16.95 -15.59 8.79
C GLY A 106 -17.50 -14.33 8.11
N ASN A 107 -18.69 -13.84 8.49
CA ASN A 107 -19.18 -12.54 8.05
C ASN A 107 -18.51 -11.43 8.88
N ILE A 108 -18.25 -10.29 8.25
CA ILE A 108 -17.65 -9.14 8.93
C ILE A 108 -18.72 -8.10 9.21
N LYS A 109 -18.67 -7.53 10.41
CA LYS A 109 -19.29 -6.25 10.72
C LYS A 109 -18.23 -5.21 11.02
N ILE A 110 -18.40 -3.98 10.54
CA ILE A 110 -17.56 -2.84 10.92
C ILE A 110 -18.49 -1.75 11.44
N ASN A 111 -18.29 -1.34 12.69
CA ASN A 111 -19.15 -0.39 13.40
C ASN A 111 -20.63 -0.80 13.37
N GLY A 112 -20.91 -2.10 13.52
CA GLY A 112 -22.25 -2.67 13.54
C GLY A 112 -22.91 -2.90 12.17
N LYS A 113 -22.29 -2.46 11.06
CA LYS A 113 -22.78 -2.70 9.69
C LYS A 113 -22.10 -3.90 9.06
N GLU A 114 -22.87 -4.80 8.45
CA GLU A 114 -22.35 -5.98 7.75
C GLU A 114 -21.67 -5.59 6.44
N VAL A 115 -20.42 -6.00 6.25
CA VAL A 115 -19.69 -5.80 4.99
C VAL A 115 -20.27 -6.74 3.93
N LYS A 116 -20.87 -6.16 2.88
CA LYS A 116 -21.49 -6.91 1.78
C LYS A 116 -20.53 -7.17 0.64
N LYS A 117 -19.53 -6.29 0.45
CA LYS A 117 -18.62 -6.34 -0.70
C LYS A 117 -17.19 -6.07 -0.29
N ILE A 118 -16.26 -6.81 -0.92
CA ILE A 118 -14.84 -6.48 -0.90
C ILE A 118 -14.48 -5.87 -2.25
N MET A 119 -13.86 -4.70 -2.20
CA MET A 119 -13.27 -4.04 -3.36
C MET A 119 -11.75 -4.03 -3.21
N VAL A 120 -11.07 -4.07 -4.34
CA VAL A 120 -9.63 -3.87 -4.43
C VAL A 120 -9.42 -2.75 -5.43
N ASP A 121 -8.81 -1.65 -5.02
CA ASP A 121 -8.67 -0.40 -5.78
C ASP A 121 -10.00 0.01 -6.46
N GLY A 122 -11.09 -0.02 -5.70
CA GLY A 122 -12.43 0.34 -6.19
C GLY A 122 -13.14 -0.75 -7.01
N LYS A 123 -12.49 -1.89 -7.27
CA LYS A 123 -13.03 -2.97 -8.12
C LYS A 123 -13.51 -4.13 -7.30
N GLU A 124 -14.71 -4.61 -7.60
CA GLU A 124 -15.28 -5.75 -6.92
C GLU A 124 -14.39 -7.00 -7.03
N PHE A 125 -14.12 -7.62 -5.89
CA PHE A 125 -13.33 -8.83 -5.78
C PHE A 125 -14.25 -9.99 -5.41
N PHE A 126 -14.26 -11.04 -6.22
CA PHE A 126 -15.09 -12.24 -6.02
C PHE A 126 -16.62 -12.03 -6.00
N GLY A 127 -17.15 -10.96 -6.59
CA GLY A 127 -18.60 -10.84 -6.90
C GLY A 127 -19.52 -11.01 -5.68
N GLY A 128 -19.18 -10.36 -4.56
CA GLY A 128 -19.95 -10.43 -3.31
C GLY A 128 -19.53 -11.54 -2.33
N ASP A 129 -18.60 -12.43 -2.69
CA ASP A 129 -18.10 -13.45 -1.76
C ASP A 129 -16.98 -12.91 -0.85
N VAL A 130 -17.41 -12.15 0.16
CA VAL A 130 -16.54 -11.51 1.16
C VAL A 130 -15.60 -12.53 1.83
N LYS A 131 -16.11 -13.72 2.18
CA LYS A 131 -15.34 -14.75 2.89
C LYS A 131 -14.12 -15.21 2.10
N THR A 132 -14.26 -15.32 0.79
CA THR A 132 -13.16 -15.72 -0.09
C THR A 132 -12.11 -14.64 -0.21
N GLY A 133 -12.51 -13.37 -0.26
CA GLY A 133 -11.56 -12.27 -0.20
C GLY A 133 -10.72 -12.30 1.08
N LEU A 134 -11.36 -12.45 2.23
CA LEU A 134 -10.66 -12.43 3.53
C LEU A 134 -9.65 -13.55 3.71
N LYS A 135 -10.01 -14.77 3.29
CA LYS A 135 -9.21 -15.96 3.53
C LYS A 135 -8.05 -16.13 2.55
N ASN A 136 -8.02 -15.35 1.46
CA ASN A 136 -7.08 -15.60 0.36
C ASN A 136 -6.40 -14.34 -0.16
N LEU A 137 -6.70 -13.15 0.36
CA LEU A 137 -5.92 -11.95 0.08
C LEU A 137 -4.79 -11.83 1.10
N PRO A 138 -3.52 -11.87 0.70
CA PRO A 138 -2.41 -11.68 1.62
C PRO A 138 -2.42 -10.26 2.21
N VAL A 139 -2.15 -10.09 3.51
CA VAL A 139 -2.03 -8.76 4.12
C VAL A 139 -0.91 -7.94 3.49
N ASP A 140 0.16 -8.61 3.05
CA ASP A 140 1.34 -7.97 2.52
C ASP A 140 1.08 -7.15 1.26
N MET A 141 -0.02 -7.40 0.55
CA MET A 141 -0.38 -6.60 -0.62
C MET A 141 -1.16 -5.33 -0.29
N VAL A 142 -1.69 -5.20 0.93
CA VAL A 142 -2.61 -4.13 1.32
C VAL A 142 -1.81 -2.94 1.84
N GLU A 143 -2.03 -1.78 1.25
CA GLU A 143 -1.50 -0.50 1.73
C GLU A 143 -2.49 0.16 2.69
N LYS A 144 -3.76 0.23 2.28
CA LYS A 144 -4.83 0.91 3.02
C LYS A 144 -6.13 0.14 2.88
N LEU A 145 -6.97 0.26 3.90
CA LEU A 145 -8.34 -0.20 3.88
C LEU A 145 -9.25 1.02 3.97
N LYS A 146 -10.40 0.96 3.33
CA LYS A 146 -11.45 1.97 3.46
C LYS A 146 -12.78 1.27 3.63
N THR A 147 -13.61 1.82 4.48
CA THR A 147 -14.99 1.39 4.64
C THR A 147 -15.91 2.55 4.38
N TYR A 148 -16.86 2.36 3.48
CA TYR A 148 -17.87 3.34 3.12
C TYR A 148 -19.14 2.61 2.65
N ASP A 149 -20.26 3.30 2.70
CA ASP A 149 -21.51 2.80 2.18
C ASP A 149 -21.66 3.18 0.69
N LYS A 150 -22.12 2.24 -0.12
CA LYS A 150 -22.35 2.44 -1.55
C LYS A 150 -23.80 2.11 -1.87
N LYS A 151 -24.42 2.86 -2.79
CA LYS A 151 -25.75 2.51 -3.32
C LYS A 151 -25.74 1.10 -3.91
N SER A 152 -26.87 0.40 -3.79
CA SER A 152 -27.07 -0.93 -4.38
C SER A 152 -26.73 -0.96 -5.88
N ASP A 153 -26.39 -2.14 -6.39
CA ASP A 153 -26.12 -2.28 -7.83
C ASP A 153 -27.37 -1.96 -8.66
N LEU A 154 -28.56 -2.31 -8.18
CA LEU A 154 -29.82 -2.01 -8.87
C LEU A 154 -30.02 -0.49 -8.98
N ALA A 155 -29.80 0.24 -7.89
CA ALA A 155 -29.90 1.69 -7.87
C ALA A 155 -28.85 2.36 -8.77
N ARG A 156 -27.62 1.83 -8.78
CA ARG A 156 -26.54 2.31 -9.68
C ARG A 156 -26.85 2.07 -11.15
N ILE A 157 -27.43 0.92 -11.49
CA ILE A 157 -27.71 0.53 -12.88
C ILE A 157 -28.95 1.26 -13.40
N THR A 158 -30.01 1.33 -12.60
CA THR A 158 -31.30 1.92 -13.01
C THR A 158 -31.35 3.43 -12.82
N GLY A 159 -30.49 3.98 -11.95
CA GLY A 159 -30.55 5.37 -11.50
C GLY A 159 -31.70 5.65 -10.53
N ILE A 160 -32.47 4.63 -10.14
CA ILE A 160 -33.60 4.74 -9.22
C ILE A 160 -33.13 4.36 -7.82
N ASP A 161 -33.26 5.28 -6.87
CA ASP A 161 -32.92 5.01 -5.48
C ASP A 161 -33.92 4.02 -4.87
N ASP A 162 -33.41 2.87 -4.42
CA ASP A 162 -34.18 1.85 -3.71
C ASP A 162 -34.08 2.01 -2.18
N GLY A 163 -33.27 2.96 -1.69
CA GLY A 163 -33.00 3.16 -0.28
C GLY A 163 -32.11 2.08 0.33
N GLU A 164 -31.51 1.20 -0.47
CA GLU A 164 -30.59 0.16 0.00
C GLU A 164 -29.12 0.60 -0.19
N GLU A 165 -28.37 0.51 0.90
CA GLU A 165 -26.93 0.76 0.91
C GLU A 165 -26.18 -0.52 1.30
N GLU A 166 -25.06 -0.75 0.61
CA GLU A 166 -24.16 -1.84 0.86
C GLU A 166 -22.86 -1.29 1.45
N THR A 167 -22.50 -1.76 2.65
CA THR A 167 -21.20 -1.42 3.24
C THR A 167 -20.10 -2.17 2.50
N VAL A 168 -19.13 -1.40 2.00
CA VAL A 168 -17.99 -1.88 1.20
C VAL A 168 -16.72 -1.84 2.03
N LEU A 169 -15.91 -2.89 1.94
CA LEU A 169 -14.51 -2.88 2.38
C LEU A 169 -13.61 -2.79 1.16
N ASP A 170 -13.05 -1.60 0.90
CA ASP A 170 -12.16 -1.34 -0.23
C ASP A 170 -10.68 -1.37 0.20
N LEU A 171 -9.88 -2.10 -0.56
CA LEU A 171 -8.47 -2.38 -0.31
C LEU A 171 -7.64 -1.62 -1.33
N THR A 172 -6.83 -0.67 -0.89
CA THR A 172 -5.78 -0.09 -1.74
C THR A 172 -4.57 -1.00 -1.72
N VAL A 173 -4.12 -1.43 -2.90
CA VAL A 173 -2.95 -2.29 -3.06
C VAL A 173 -1.66 -1.46 -2.99
N LYS A 174 -0.60 -2.01 -2.37
CA LYS A 174 0.71 -1.36 -2.33
C LYS A 174 1.22 -1.06 -3.74
N LYS A 175 1.87 0.10 -3.90
CA LYS A 175 2.53 0.49 -5.16
C LYS A 175 3.43 -0.65 -5.70
N GLY A 176 3.24 -1.00 -6.98
CA GLY A 176 3.97 -2.07 -7.65
C GLY A 176 3.28 -3.44 -7.58
N MET A 177 2.28 -3.62 -6.71
CA MET A 177 1.48 -4.86 -6.64
C MET A 177 0.16 -4.76 -7.43
N ASN A 178 -0.18 -3.57 -7.94
CA ASN A 178 -1.29 -3.31 -8.87
C ASN A 178 -0.98 -3.73 -10.32
N GLN A 179 0.30 -4.01 -10.63
CA GLN A 179 0.76 -4.53 -11.92
C GLN A 179 1.67 -5.74 -11.69
N GLY A 180 1.08 -6.89 -11.41
CA GLY A 180 1.88 -8.04 -10.99
C GLY A 180 1.12 -9.36 -11.01
N TRP A 181 1.86 -10.41 -10.68
CA TRP A 181 1.32 -11.71 -10.30
C TRP A 181 1.54 -11.89 -8.81
N PHE A 182 0.53 -12.33 -8.09
CA PHE A 182 0.65 -12.67 -6.68
C PHE A 182 -0.31 -13.80 -6.35
N GLY A 183 0.01 -14.56 -5.32
CA GLY A 183 -0.74 -15.76 -5.02
C GLY A 183 -0.15 -16.48 -3.82
N ASN A 184 -0.87 -17.49 -3.35
CA ASN A 184 -0.47 -18.35 -2.26
C ASN A 184 -0.64 -19.81 -2.68
N VAL A 185 0.22 -20.66 -2.12
CA VAL A 185 0.16 -22.10 -2.29
C VAL A 185 0.27 -22.72 -0.90
N ASP A 186 -0.75 -23.47 -0.52
CA ASP A 186 -0.82 -24.16 0.77
C ASP A 186 -0.79 -25.66 0.49
N LEU A 187 0.15 -26.36 1.13
CA LEU A 187 0.31 -27.81 1.03
C LEU A 187 0.30 -28.40 2.44
N GLY A 188 -0.40 -29.50 2.62
CA GLY A 188 -0.54 -30.21 3.88
C GLY A 188 -0.53 -31.72 3.65
N ALA A 189 0.17 -32.42 4.53
CA ALA A 189 0.16 -33.87 4.63
C ALA A 189 -0.10 -34.26 6.10
N GLY A 190 -0.78 -35.38 6.32
CA GLY A 190 -1.14 -35.87 7.65
C GLY A 190 -1.10 -37.39 7.74
N THR A 191 -1.23 -37.89 8.97
CA THR A 191 -1.38 -39.33 9.24
C THR A 191 -2.62 -39.88 8.54
N GLU A 192 -2.63 -41.19 8.26
CA GLU A 192 -3.74 -41.85 7.54
C GLU A 192 -3.91 -41.36 6.08
N ASP A 193 -2.79 -41.13 5.38
CA ASP A 193 -2.76 -40.68 3.98
C ASP A 193 -3.56 -39.40 3.70
N ARG A 194 -3.65 -38.54 4.72
CA ARG A 194 -4.36 -37.25 4.62
C ARG A 194 -3.53 -36.25 3.85
N TYR A 195 -4.15 -35.56 2.90
CA TYR A 195 -3.51 -34.48 2.14
C TYR A 195 -4.48 -33.31 1.94
N ALA A 196 -3.89 -32.12 1.85
CA ALA A 196 -4.56 -30.90 1.44
C ALA A 196 -3.63 -30.10 0.54
N GLY A 197 -4.13 -29.64 -0.59
CA GLY A 197 -3.41 -28.76 -1.50
C GLY A 197 -4.33 -27.64 -1.95
N ARG A 198 -3.83 -26.42 -1.93
CA ARG A 198 -4.53 -25.21 -2.35
C ARG A 198 -3.57 -24.29 -3.08
N ALA A 199 -4.03 -23.67 -4.15
CA ALA A 199 -3.29 -22.64 -4.85
C ALA A 199 -4.25 -21.55 -5.33
N MET A 200 -3.87 -20.29 -5.12
CA MET A 200 -4.50 -19.13 -5.73
C MET A 200 -3.44 -18.33 -6.47
N ILE A 201 -3.77 -17.92 -7.69
CA ILE A 201 -2.93 -17.07 -8.51
C ILE A 201 -3.78 -15.90 -8.99
N ASN A 202 -3.31 -14.69 -8.74
CA ASN A 202 -3.91 -13.44 -9.15
C ASN A 202 -2.98 -12.72 -10.13
N ARG A 203 -3.55 -12.19 -11.20
CA ARG A 203 -2.88 -11.32 -12.17
C ARG A 203 -3.62 -10.00 -12.23
N PHE A 204 -2.96 -8.95 -11.73
CA PHE A 204 -3.47 -7.58 -11.77
C PHE A 204 -2.74 -6.78 -12.83
N ASN A 205 -3.50 -6.01 -13.59
CA ASN A 205 -3.01 -5.13 -14.63
C ASN A 205 -3.93 -3.91 -14.74
N ASP A 206 -3.75 -2.91 -13.87
CA ASP A 206 -4.47 -1.62 -13.73
C ASP A 206 -5.97 -1.62 -13.97
N LYS A 207 -6.43 -1.97 -15.17
CA LYS A 207 -7.83 -2.10 -15.62
C LYS A 207 -8.42 -3.50 -15.43
N THR A 208 -7.61 -4.55 -15.46
CA THR A 208 -8.06 -5.95 -15.46
C THR A 208 -7.45 -6.74 -14.29
N LYS A 209 -8.28 -7.55 -13.66
CA LYS A 209 -7.94 -8.47 -12.57
C LYS A 209 -8.42 -9.86 -12.95
N VAL A 210 -7.52 -10.85 -12.91
CA VAL A 210 -7.84 -12.25 -13.16
C VAL A 210 -7.34 -13.07 -11.98
N THR A 211 -8.18 -13.94 -11.45
CA THR A 211 -7.84 -14.84 -10.35
C THR A 211 -8.16 -16.27 -10.76
N ILE A 212 -7.22 -17.18 -10.53
CA ILE A 212 -7.38 -18.62 -10.72
C ILE A 212 -7.16 -19.28 -9.37
N ILE A 213 -8.05 -20.19 -9.00
CA ILE A 213 -8.00 -20.95 -7.75
C ILE A 213 -8.12 -22.45 -8.02
N GLY A 214 -7.38 -23.24 -7.26
CA GLY A 214 -7.41 -24.69 -7.33
C GLY A 214 -7.21 -25.30 -5.95
N SER A 215 -7.94 -26.37 -5.63
CA SER A 215 -7.68 -27.14 -4.41
C SER A 215 -8.00 -28.62 -4.59
N ALA A 216 -7.29 -29.46 -3.84
CA ALA A 216 -7.51 -30.90 -3.77
C ALA A 216 -7.20 -31.38 -2.35
N ASN A 217 -8.14 -32.05 -1.69
CA ASN A 217 -7.94 -32.55 -0.34
C ASN A 217 -8.82 -33.77 -0.04
N ASN A 218 -8.46 -34.58 0.96
CA ASN A 218 -9.28 -35.68 1.48
C ASN A 218 -9.61 -35.50 2.98
N VAL A 219 -9.40 -34.30 3.52
CA VAL A 219 -9.71 -33.93 4.91
C VAL A 219 -11.07 -33.25 5.06
N ASN A 220 -11.87 -33.26 3.99
CA ASN A 220 -13.17 -32.58 3.92
C ASN A 220 -13.06 -31.05 4.15
N ASP A 221 -11.93 -30.46 3.77
CA ASP A 221 -11.77 -29.01 3.70
C ASP A 221 -12.54 -28.50 2.47
N GLN A 222 -13.35 -27.47 2.66
CA GLN A 222 -14.16 -26.88 1.60
C GLN A 222 -13.33 -26.04 0.61
N GLY A 223 -12.02 -25.92 0.81
CA GLY A 223 -11.17 -25.13 -0.07
C GLY A 223 -11.50 -23.64 0.10
N PHE A 224 -11.78 -22.98 -1.02
CA PHE A 224 -12.16 -21.57 -1.03
C PHE A 224 -13.68 -21.47 -0.80
N SER A 225 -14.14 -20.61 0.12
CA SER A 225 -15.59 -20.38 0.34
C SER A 225 -16.27 -19.92 -0.96
N GLY A 226 -17.57 -20.14 -1.13
CA GLY A 226 -18.27 -19.65 -2.32
C GLY A 226 -19.76 -19.94 -2.33
N GLY A 227 -20.52 -18.93 -2.77
CA GLY A 227 -21.96 -19.01 -3.02
C GLY A 227 -22.24 -19.80 -4.29
N GLY A 228 -22.56 -21.08 -4.13
CA GLY A 228 -23.10 -21.94 -5.19
C GLY A 228 -24.06 -22.97 -4.60
N PRO A 229 -24.95 -23.60 -5.40
CA PRO A 229 -25.94 -24.54 -4.91
C PRO A 229 -25.27 -25.71 -4.16
N ARG A 230 -25.63 -25.86 -2.88
CA ARG A 230 -25.03 -26.84 -1.98
C ARG A 230 -25.77 -28.17 -2.06
N TRP A 231 -25.23 -29.15 -2.78
CA TRP A 231 -25.68 -30.53 -2.64
C TRP A 231 -24.85 -31.23 -1.56
N ARG A 232 -25.37 -31.24 -0.32
CA ARG A 232 -24.76 -32.01 0.76
C ARG A 232 -25.08 -33.49 0.57
N ARG A 233 -24.12 -34.27 0.05
CA ARG A 233 -24.10 -35.73 0.26
C ARG A 233 -23.28 -36.02 1.51
N ASN A 234 -23.99 -36.47 2.54
CA ASN A 234 -23.42 -36.94 3.78
C ASN A 234 -22.87 -38.36 3.57
N ASN A 235 -21.59 -38.49 3.22
CA ASN A 235 -20.86 -39.77 3.30
C ASN A 235 -19.36 -39.49 3.46
N GLY A 236 -18.71 -40.22 4.37
CA GLY A 236 -17.33 -39.97 4.84
C GLY A 236 -16.23 -40.23 3.81
N LEU A 237 -15.05 -39.65 4.10
CA LEU A 237 -13.80 -39.70 3.31
C LEU A 237 -13.98 -39.34 1.83
N ASN A 238 -14.56 -38.18 1.55
CA ASN A 238 -14.63 -37.66 0.18
C ASN A 238 -13.38 -36.83 -0.16
N ALA A 239 -12.78 -37.13 -1.30
CA ALA A 239 -11.70 -36.35 -1.86
C ALA A 239 -12.29 -35.16 -2.63
N THR A 240 -12.34 -33.99 -2.01
CA THR A 240 -12.85 -32.77 -2.65
C THR A 240 -11.78 -32.15 -3.54
N LYS A 241 -12.13 -31.91 -4.81
CA LYS A 241 -11.33 -31.15 -5.78
C LYS A 241 -12.12 -29.95 -6.26
N MET A 242 -11.50 -28.80 -6.34
CA MET A 242 -12.11 -27.57 -6.84
C MET A 242 -11.19 -26.87 -7.83
N LEU A 243 -11.77 -26.31 -8.88
CA LEU A 243 -11.16 -25.32 -9.75
C LEU A 243 -12.09 -24.13 -9.89
N GLY A 244 -11.55 -22.92 -9.90
CA GLY A 244 -12.30 -21.71 -10.14
C GLY A 244 -11.49 -20.64 -10.84
N ALA A 245 -12.19 -19.75 -11.51
CA ALA A 245 -11.63 -18.56 -12.11
C ALA A 245 -12.57 -17.37 -11.85
N ASN A 246 -11.98 -16.21 -11.61
CA ASN A 246 -12.68 -14.93 -11.53
C ASN A 246 -11.97 -13.95 -12.46
N PHE A 247 -12.74 -13.11 -13.14
CA PHE A 247 -12.22 -11.97 -13.86
C PHE A 247 -13.04 -10.72 -13.55
N ALA A 248 -12.37 -9.58 -13.49
CA ALA A 248 -12.99 -8.27 -13.40
C ALA A 248 -12.20 -7.29 -14.29
N THR A 249 -12.89 -6.51 -15.11
CA THR A 249 -12.30 -5.51 -15.98
C THR A 249 -13.13 -4.24 -15.99
N GLU A 250 -12.46 -3.10 -16.07
CA GLU A 250 -13.09 -1.79 -16.06
C GLU A 250 -12.69 -0.97 -17.29
N THR A 251 -13.70 -0.43 -17.96
CA THR A 251 -13.59 0.57 -19.04
C THR A 251 -14.26 1.85 -18.57
N GLU A 252 -13.96 2.99 -19.21
CA GLU A 252 -14.47 4.34 -18.86
C GLU A 252 -16.00 4.46 -18.67
N LYS A 253 -16.78 3.48 -19.14
CA LYS A 253 -18.25 3.47 -19.03
C LYS A 253 -18.83 2.17 -18.50
N LEU A 254 -18.01 1.17 -18.19
CA LEU A 254 -18.48 -0.19 -17.95
C LEU A 254 -17.55 -0.98 -17.02
N GLU A 255 -18.13 -1.52 -15.96
CA GLU A 255 -17.52 -2.54 -15.10
C GLU A 255 -18.06 -3.91 -15.54
N LEU A 256 -17.17 -4.84 -15.88
CA LEU A 256 -17.52 -6.21 -16.26
C LEU A 256 -16.80 -7.19 -15.34
N GLY A 257 -17.55 -8.09 -14.71
CA GLY A 257 -16.98 -9.14 -13.88
C GLY A 257 -17.70 -10.46 -14.08
N GLY A 258 -17.00 -11.55 -13.79
CA GLY A 258 -17.56 -12.90 -13.84
C GLY A 258 -16.75 -13.88 -13.01
N SER A 259 -17.41 -14.91 -12.50
CA SER A 259 -16.75 -16.02 -11.83
C SER A 259 -17.31 -17.36 -12.29
N MET A 260 -16.45 -18.36 -12.38
CA MET A 260 -16.80 -19.74 -12.66
C MET A 260 -16.12 -20.64 -11.65
N ARG A 261 -16.84 -21.62 -11.13
CA ARG A 261 -16.30 -22.59 -10.18
C ARG A 261 -16.86 -23.98 -10.44
N TYR A 262 -15.99 -24.97 -10.36
CA TYR A 262 -16.30 -26.38 -10.47
C TYR A 262 -15.81 -27.11 -9.23
N ASN A 263 -16.72 -27.86 -8.60
CA ASN A 263 -16.46 -28.71 -7.44
C ASN A 263 -16.71 -30.16 -7.83
N TYR A 264 -15.77 -31.04 -7.48
CA TYR A 264 -15.89 -32.48 -7.58
C TYR A 264 -15.66 -33.09 -6.20
N THR A 265 -16.47 -34.08 -5.82
CA THR A 265 -16.47 -34.72 -4.50
C THR A 265 -16.61 -36.21 -4.67
#